data_AF-A0A4S0JUK0-F1
#
_entry.id   AF-A0A4S0JUK0-F1
#
_cell.length_a   1.000
_cell.length_b   1.000
_cell.length_c   1.000
_cell.angle_alpha   90.00
_cell.angle_beta   90.00
_cell.angle_gamma   90.00
#
_symmetry.space_group_name_H-M   'P 1'
#
loop_
_entity.id
_entity.type
_entity.pdbx_description
1 polymer ?
#
loop_
_entity_poly.entity_id
_entity_poly.type
_entity_poly.pdbx_seq_one_letter_code
_entity_poly.pdbx_strand_id
1 'polypeptide(L)'
;QIQVFVPAAPGGGWDQTARTMDQVLRSEKLISGSQITNVGGAGGTVGLPQFINQWGGKGNSLMVAGMVMVGAIIANKAANNLTQVTPIARLTGEFEALVVPADSPFKTAADFVAALKADPTKVPVAGGSA
;
A
#
# COMPACT_ATOMS: atom_id res chain seq x y z
N GLN A 1 -15.18 10.53 15.87
CA GLN A 1 -14.84 9.25 15.21
C GLN A 1 -13.86 9.54 14.08
N ILE A 2 -12.76 8.79 13.99
CA ILE A 2 -11.78 8.96 12.91
C ILE A 2 -12.25 8.17 11.68
N GLN A 3 -12.06 8.74 10.51
CA GLN A 3 -12.32 8.13 9.22
C GLN A 3 -10.98 7.66 8.65
N VAL A 4 -10.83 6.36 8.39
CA VAL A 4 -9.58 5.76 7.88
C VAL A 4 -9.80 5.22 6.47
N PHE A 5 -9.16 5.83 5.49
CA PHE A 5 -9.22 5.44 4.10
C PHE A 5 -8.05 4.52 3.76
N VAL A 6 -8.32 3.39 3.13
CA VAL A 6 -7.33 2.39 2.76
C VAL A 6 -7.45 2.16 1.24
N PRO A 7 -6.53 2.70 0.41
CA PRO A 7 -6.56 2.55 -1.04
C PRO A 7 -6.05 1.17 -1.50
N ALA A 8 -6.51 0.11 -0.84
CA ALA A 8 -6.17 -1.30 -1.04
C ALA A 8 -7.41 -2.19 -0.89
N ALA A 9 -7.30 -3.45 -1.32
CA ALA A 9 -8.30 -4.46 -1.00
C ALA A 9 -8.23 -4.86 0.49
N PRO A 10 -9.34 -5.32 1.11
CA PRO A 10 -9.31 -5.88 2.46
C PRO A 10 -8.34 -7.05 2.59
N GLY A 11 -7.71 -7.18 3.77
CA GLY A 11 -6.72 -8.22 4.06
C GLY A 11 -5.28 -7.89 3.65
N GLY A 12 -5.09 -6.83 2.87
CA GLY A 12 -3.79 -6.29 2.49
C GLY A 12 -2.97 -5.70 3.64
N GLY A 13 -1.71 -5.37 3.38
CA GLY A 13 -0.80 -4.80 4.38
C GLY A 13 -1.30 -3.45 4.93
N TRP A 14 -1.85 -2.59 4.07
CA TRP A 14 -2.40 -1.30 4.49
C TRP A 14 -3.69 -1.45 5.30
N ASP A 15 -4.52 -2.43 4.95
CA ASP A 15 -5.74 -2.75 5.69
C ASP A 15 -5.43 -3.30 7.09
N GLN A 16 -4.48 -4.23 7.20
CA GLN A 16 -4.03 -4.76 8.48
C GLN A 16 -3.40 -3.67 9.36
N THR A 17 -2.62 -2.76 8.77
CA THR A 17 -2.07 -1.61 9.48
C THR A 17 -3.19 -0.69 10.01
N ALA A 18 -4.19 -0.38 9.18
CA ALA A 18 -5.35 0.43 9.58
C ALA A 18 -6.14 -0.19 10.74
N ARG A 19 -6.42 -1.51 10.67
CA ARG A 19 -7.14 -2.24 11.71
C ARG A 19 -6.36 -2.34 13.02
N THR A 20 -5.04 -2.56 12.93
CA THR A 20 -4.17 -2.58 14.10
C THR A 20 -4.10 -1.21 14.76
N MET A 21 -4.03 -0.14 13.96
CA MET A 21 -4.11 1.23 14.47
C MET A 21 -5.43 1.51 15.19
N ASP A 22 -6.58 1.11 14.64
CA ASP A 22 -7.89 1.23 15.32
C ASP A 22 -7.87 0.51 16.68
N GLN A 23 -7.40 -0.74 16.70
CA GLN A 23 -7.34 -1.55 17.92
C GLN A 23 -6.50 -0.88 19.01
N VAL A 24 -5.29 -0.42 18.67
CA VAL A 24 -4.37 0.24 19.63
C VAL A 24 -4.94 1.57 20.12
N LEU A 25 -5.44 2.42 19.22
CA LEU A 25 -6.00 3.72 19.63
C LEU A 25 -7.23 3.55 20.54
N ARG A 26 -8.02 2.49 20.34
CA ARG A 26 -9.15 2.16 21.21
C ARG A 26 -8.69 1.59 22.55
N SER A 27 -7.67 0.73 22.59
CA SER A 27 -7.14 0.18 23.85
C SER A 27 -6.56 1.28 24.75
N GLU A 28 -5.92 2.27 24.14
CA GLU A 28 -5.38 3.46 24.82
C GLU A 28 -6.45 4.52 25.13
N LYS A 29 -7.73 4.26 24.82
CA LYS A 29 -8.87 5.18 25.04
C LYS A 29 -8.69 6.55 24.35
N LEU A 30 -7.89 6.61 23.28
CA LEU A 30 -7.66 7.82 22.49
C LEU A 30 -8.82 8.09 21.51
N ILE A 31 -9.50 7.02 21.07
CA ILE A 31 -10.70 7.10 20.23
C ILE A 31 -11.78 6.14 20.74
N SER A 32 -13.04 6.47 20.47
CA SER A 32 -14.16 5.54 20.66
C SER A 32 -14.22 4.46 19.55
N GLY A 33 -13.68 4.78 18.38
CA GLY A 33 -13.51 3.89 17.25
C GLY A 33 -13.24 4.65 15.95
N SER A 34 -13.00 3.89 14.88
CA SER A 34 -12.85 4.41 13.52
C SER A 34 -13.82 3.75 12.55
N GLN A 35 -13.98 4.37 11.38
CA GLN A 35 -14.62 3.77 10.22
C GLN A 35 -13.54 3.55 9.15
N ILE A 36 -13.31 2.28 8.79
CA ILE A 36 -12.31 1.88 7.78
C ILE A 36 -13.02 1.69 6.44
N THR A 37 -12.56 2.40 5.40
CA THR A 37 -13.09 2.31 4.04
C THR A 37 -11.99 1.84 3.09
N ASN A 38 -12.19 0.68 2.46
CA ASN A 38 -11.26 0.12 1.48
C ASN A 38 -11.67 0.50 0.04
N VAL A 39 -10.73 1.00 -0.75
CA VAL A 39 -10.90 1.27 -2.20
C VAL A 39 -9.68 0.73 -2.94
N GLY A 40 -9.80 -0.49 -3.45
CA GLY A 40 -8.72 -1.15 -4.18
C GLY A 40 -8.57 -0.69 -5.64
N GLY A 41 -7.38 -0.92 -6.19
CA GLY A 41 -7.11 -0.79 -7.63
C GLY A 41 -5.85 0.01 -7.96
N ALA A 42 -5.11 -0.47 -8.98
CA ALA A 42 -3.96 0.21 -9.58
C ALA A 42 -2.92 0.73 -8.57
N GLY A 43 -2.54 -0.09 -7.57
CA GLY A 43 -1.59 0.30 -6.52
C GLY A 43 -2.04 1.50 -5.68
N GLY A 44 -3.35 1.74 -5.59
CA GLY A 44 -3.96 2.80 -4.82
C GLY A 44 -4.21 4.10 -5.59
N THR A 45 -3.82 4.18 -6.86
CA THR A 45 -4.10 5.38 -7.69
C THR A 45 -5.57 5.56 -8.03
N VAL A 46 -6.40 4.52 -7.87
CA VAL A 46 -7.87 4.64 -7.94
C VAL A 46 -8.42 5.35 -6.69
N GLY A 47 -7.88 5.04 -5.52
CA GLY A 47 -8.37 5.57 -4.24
C GLY A 47 -7.83 6.97 -3.90
N LEU A 48 -6.59 7.29 -4.27
CA LEU A 48 -5.97 8.59 -3.97
C LEU A 48 -6.82 9.82 -4.38
N PRO A 49 -7.32 9.95 -5.62
CA PRO A 49 -8.18 11.08 -5.98
C PRO A 49 -9.48 11.12 -5.18
N GLN A 50 -10.04 9.97 -4.81
CA GLN A 50 -11.25 9.91 -3.98
C GLN A 50 -10.97 10.47 -2.57
N PHE A 51 -9.85 10.07 -1.97
CA PHE A 51 -9.42 10.61 -0.68
C PHE A 51 -9.23 12.13 -0.74
N ILE A 52 -8.48 12.62 -1.73
CA ILE A 52 -8.22 14.06 -1.91
C ILE A 52 -9.54 14.83 -2.05
N ASN A 53 -10.43 14.38 -2.95
CA ASN A 53 -11.63 15.14 -3.30
C ASN A 53 -12.72 15.06 -2.24
N GLN A 54 -12.89 13.92 -1.57
CA GLN A 54 -14.02 13.70 -0.67
C GLN A 54 -13.64 13.89 0.80
N TRP A 55 -12.37 13.66 1.16
CA TRP A 55 -11.91 13.58 2.55
C TRP A 55 -10.81 14.61 2.88
N GLY A 56 -10.20 15.22 1.86
CA GLY A 56 -9.19 16.27 2.01
C GLY A 56 -9.68 17.45 2.86
N GLY A 57 -8.78 17.98 3.69
CA GLY A 57 -9.06 19.11 4.58
C GLY A 57 -9.91 18.80 5.82
N LYS A 58 -10.47 17.58 5.95
CA LYS A 58 -11.20 17.18 7.15
C LYS A 58 -10.22 16.76 8.25
N GLY A 59 -10.32 17.38 9.43
CA GLY A 59 -9.40 17.16 10.56
C GLY A 59 -9.47 15.77 11.20
N ASN A 60 -10.41 14.92 10.79
CA ASN A 60 -10.57 13.54 11.30
C ASN A 60 -10.43 12.47 10.20
N SER A 61 -9.90 12.81 9.03
CA SER A 61 -9.67 11.89 7.92
C SER A 61 -8.20 11.50 7.82
N LEU A 62 -7.93 10.19 7.85
CA LEU A 62 -6.59 9.62 7.68
C LEU A 62 -6.59 8.68 6.48
N MET A 63 -5.45 8.55 5.80
CA MET A 63 -5.21 7.54 4.78
C MET A 63 -4.03 6.67 5.19
N VAL A 64 -4.18 5.34 5.12
CA VAL A 64 -3.06 4.40 5.28
C VAL A 64 -2.57 3.98 3.90
N ALA A 65 -1.36 4.41 3.54
CA ALA A 65 -0.74 4.15 2.25
C ALA A 65 0.76 3.88 2.43
N GLY A 66 1.45 3.45 1.37
CA GLY A 66 2.87 3.12 1.41
C GLY A 66 3.58 3.26 0.06
N MET A 67 4.81 2.74 0.01
CA MET A 67 5.72 2.90 -1.14
C MET A 67 5.14 2.38 -2.46
N VAL A 68 4.31 1.34 -2.44
CA VAL A 68 3.67 0.80 -3.65
C VAL A 68 2.85 1.86 -4.38
N MET A 69 2.22 2.80 -3.66
CA MET A 69 1.51 3.92 -4.30
C MET A 69 2.45 4.85 -5.06
N VAL A 70 3.67 5.10 -4.57
CA VAL A 70 4.67 5.92 -5.26
C VAL A 70 5.03 5.29 -6.60
N GLY A 71 5.32 3.98 -6.59
CA GLY A 71 5.61 3.22 -7.81
C GLY A 71 4.44 3.24 -8.80
N ALA A 72 3.22 3.05 -8.30
CA ALA A 72 2.01 3.06 -9.11
C ALA A 72 1.70 4.44 -9.72
N ILE A 73 1.90 5.54 -8.97
CA ILE A 73 1.76 6.91 -9.49
C ILE A 73 2.69 7.12 -10.69
N ILE A 74 3.95 6.71 -10.56
CA ILE A 74 4.97 6.84 -11.61
C ILE A 74 4.62 5.96 -12.82
N ALA A 75 4.37 4.67 -12.59
CA ALA A 75 4.11 3.70 -13.65
C ALA A 75 2.83 4.03 -14.44
N ASN A 76 1.77 4.44 -13.74
CA ASN A 76 0.48 4.76 -14.35
C ASN A 76 0.39 6.19 -14.89
N LYS A 77 1.42 7.02 -14.66
CA LYS A 77 1.40 8.47 -14.96
C LYS A 77 0.14 9.14 -14.37
N ALA A 78 -0.16 8.81 -13.11
CA ALA A 78 -1.37 9.25 -12.45
C ALA A 78 -1.42 10.79 -12.35
N ALA A 79 -2.60 11.37 -12.58
CA ALA A 79 -2.79 12.82 -12.51
C ALA A 79 -2.66 13.36 -11.06
N ASN A 80 -3.08 12.55 -10.07
CA ASN A 80 -2.96 12.87 -8.67
C ASN A 80 -1.73 12.19 -8.05
N ASN A 81 -1.10 12.87 -7.09
CA ASN A 81 0.06 12.33 -6.38
C ASN A 81 0.09 12.72 -4.89
N LEU A 82 1.06 12.18 -4.16
CA LEU A 82 1.15 12.32 -2.70
C LEU A 82 1.55 13.72 -2.21
N THR A 83 1.95 14.67 -3.08
CA THR A 83 2.16 16.07 -2.65
C THR A 83 0.85 16.79 -2.35
N GLN A 84 -0.28 16.21 -2.74
CA GLN A 84 -1.63 16.74 -2.49
C GLN A 84 -2.22 16.25 -1.15
N VAL A 85 -1.47 15.48 -0.37
CA VAL A 85 -1.84 15.04 0.97
C VAL A 85 -0.76 15.42 1.98
N THR A 86 -1.14 15.50 3.25
CA THR A 86 -0.21 15.85 4.33
C THR A 86 0.38 14.57 4.95
N PRO A 87 1.71 14.38 4.93
CA PRO A 87 2.35 13.28 5.65
C PRO A 87 2.19 13.46 7.17
N ILE A 88 1.78 12.41 7.89
CA ILE A 88 1.57 12.46 9.34
C ILE A 88 2.66 11.68 10.08
N ALA A 89 2.80 10.38 9.78
CA ALA A 89 3.75 9.51 10.44
C ALA A 89 4.09 8.30 9.57
N ARG A 90 5.30 7.74 9.75
CA ARG A 90 5.66 6.40 9.26
C ARG A 90 5.35 5.38 10.36
N LEU A 91 4.40 4.48 10.11
CA LEU A 91 3.99 3.46 11.08
C LEU A 91 4.78 2.15 10.95
N THR A 92 5.06 1.75 9.71
CA THR A 92 5.73 0.48 9.40
C THR A 92 6.94 0.71 8.48
N GLY A 93 7.88 -0.23 8.56
CA GLY A 93 8.98 -0.37 7.61
C GLY A 93 9.30 -1.86 7.52
N GLU A 94 9.33 -2.38 6.30
CA GLU A 94 9.45 -3.81 6.04
C GLU A 94 10.56 -4.09 5.03
N PHE A 95 11.22 -5.24 5.18
CA PHE A 95 12.15 -5.74 4.18
C PHE A 95 11.36 -6.57 3.16
N GLU A 96 11.59 -6.29 1.88
CA GLU A 96 11.05 -7.11 0.80
C GLU A 96 11.87 -8.39 0.64
N ALA A 97 11.20 -9.48 0.30
CA ALA A 97 11.82 -10.77 0.02
C ALA A 97 11.48 -11.25 -1.39
N LEU A 98 12.51 -11.67 -2.14
CA LEU A 98 12.31 -12.43 -3.36
C LEU A 98 12.17 -13.90 -2.98
N VAL A 99 10.98 -14.45 -3.17
CA VAL A 99 10.67 -15.86 -2.87
C VAL A 99 10.37 -16.57 -4.18
N VAL A 100 10.82 -17.82 -4.28
CA VAL A 100 10.61 -18.69 -5.44
C VAL A 100 10.05 -20.04 -4.99
N PRO A 101 9.38 -20.80 -5.87
CA PRO A 101 9.02 -22.19 -5.59
C PRO A 101 10.22 -23.03 -5.16
N ALA A 102 10.00 -24.05 -4.32
CA ALA A 102 11.09 -24.89 -3.80
C ALA A 102 11.90 -25.58 -4.93
N ASP A 103 11.23 -25.91 -6.03
CA ASP A 103 11.80 -26.52 -7.24
C ASP A 103 12.32 -25.50 -8.26
N SER A 104 12.33 -24.21 -7.93
CA SER A 104 12.76 -23.13 -8.84
C SER A 104 14.20 -23.33 -9.34
N PRO A 105 14.48 -23.00 -10.62
CA PRO A 105 15.84 -22.99 -11.15
C PRO A 105 16.67 -21.83 -10.59
N PHE A 106 16.05 -20.79 -10.04
CA PHE A 106 16.76 -19.66 -9.43
C PHE A 106 17.23 -20.04 -8.03
N LYS A 107 18.54 -20.25 -7.86
CA LYS A 107 19.14 -20.57 -6.57
C LYS A 107 19.80 -19.35 -5.93
N THR A 108 20.08 -18.33 -6.73
CA THR A 108 20.64 -17.06 -6.31
C THR A 108 19.87 -15.89 -6.92
N ALA A 109 19.99 -14.70 -6.31
CA ALA A 109 19.45 -13.48 -6.89
C ALA A 109 20.07 -13.16 -8.27
N ALA A 110 21.33 -13.56 -8.49
CA ALA A 110 22.01 -13.37 -9.77
C ALA A 110 21.34 -14.19 -10.89
N ASP A 111 20.91 -15.42 -10.62
CA ASP A 111 20.21 -16.27 -11.59
C ASP A 111 18.90 -15.61 -12.05
N PHE A 112 18.13 -15.10 -11.08
CA PHE A 112 16.88 -14.38 -11.35
C PHE A 112 17.14 -13.13 -12.20
N VAL A 113 18.12 -12.31 -11.84
CA VAL A 113 18.46 -11.09 -12.58
C VAL A 113 18.94 -11.41 -14.00
N ALA A 114 19.74 -12.46 -14.18
CA ALA A 114 20.21 -12.89 -15.49
C ALA A 114 19.03 -13.34 -16.38
N ALA A 115 18.13 -14.15 -15.85
CA ALA A 115 16.94 -14.61 -16.57
C ALA A 115 16.01 -13.44 -16.95
N LEU A 116 15.76 -12.52 -16.01
CA LEU A 116 14.90 -11.36 -16.23
C LEU A 116 15.47 -10.42 -17.31
N LYS A 117 16.81 -10.23 -17.34
CA LYS A 117 17.47 -9.43 -18.38
C LYS A 117 17.47 -10.10 -19.75
N ALA A 118 17.57 -11.43 -19.78
CA ALA A 118 17.58 -12.19 -21.02
C ALA A 118 16.22 -12.14 -21.71
N ASP A 119 15.14 -12.36 -20.97
CA ASP A 119 13.77 -12.25 -21.48
C ASP A 119 12.77 -12.03 -20.32
N PRO A 120 12.34 -10.78 -20.07
CA PRO A 120 11.43 -10.48 -18.96
C PRO A 120 10.04 -11.07 -19.15
N THR A 121 9.66 -11.45 -20.39
CA THR A 121 8.35 -12.06 -20.65
C THR A 121 8.27 -13.51 -20.19
N LYS A 122 9.42 -14.15 -19.94
CA LYS A 122 9.53 -15.55 -19.47
C LYS A 122 9.72 -15.69 -17.96
N VAL A 123 9.87 -14.58 -17.25
CA VAL A 123 10.04 -14.55 -15.80
C VAL A 123 8.82 -13.85 -15.20
N PRO A 124 7.69 -14.56 -15.03
CA PRO A 124 6.52 -13.95 -14.41
C PRO A 124 6.85 -13.58 -12.97
N VAL A 125 6.81 -12.29 -12.68
CA VAL A 125 6.99 -11.74 -11.33
C VAL A 125 5.63 -11.32 -10.82
N ALA A 126 5.17 -11.99 -9.78
CA ALA A 126 4.11 -11.48 -8.95
C ALA A 126 4.76 -10.81 -7.73
N GLY A 127 4.31 -9.60 -7.43
CA GLY A 127 4.60 -8.91 -6.19
C GLY A 127 3.30 -8.30 -5.69
N GLY A 128 3.18 -8.16 -4.39
CA GLY A 128 2.02 -7.52 -3.79
C GLY A 128 2.33 -6.99 -2.40
N SER A 129 2.24 -5.67 -2.27
CA SER A 129 1.56 -5.09 -1.11
C SER A 129 0.68 -3.94 -1.57
N ALA A 130 -0.63 -4.18 -1.47
CA ALA A 130 -1.59 -3.21 -0.95
C ALA A 130 -2.20 -3.92 0.27
#